data_AF-A0A9X2G5N1-F1
#
_entry.id   AF-A0A9X2G5N1-F1
#
_cell.length_a   1.000
_cell.length_b   1.000
_cell.length_c   1.000
_cell.angle_alpha   90.00
_cell.angle_beta   90.00
_cell.angle_gamma   90.00
#
_symmetry.space_group_name_H-M   'P 1'
#
loop_
_entity.id
_entity.type
_entity.pdbx_description
1 polymer ?
#
loop_
_entity_poly.entity_id
_entity_poly.type
_entity_poly.pdbx_seq_one_letter_code
_entity_poly.pdbx_strand_id
1 'polypeptide(L)'
;MPKRALPQVSKTAGQEAIERIVQRRRQVRDPDLEAMESYDPAEHPLSVIKHVLHCRKVPDWVRSNDVLDALWVLGYVRLHCPHRPDEVEHLEHELLELGCAMQIAMIRMAPPLNVRSRQAVEHRLLRHRAARLGLGRSERLERAHRLSRTRPHDTSAEAIWYDHHALPLWETAAQLVAARSHSDHLIDDEMAECLIGLRRAVREMKWPLSSSQYAVLREIGWWMQEIVDSLREDRYAAFRELLGELHTKAATLSADYHRARFGDR
;
A
#
# COMPACT_ATOMS: atom_id res chain seq x y z
N MET A 1 21.16 27.31 -1.78
CA MET A 1 19.83 26.81 -2.20
C MET A 1 20.02 25.79 -3.31
N PRO A 2 19.52 24.54 -3.19
CA PRO A 2 19.66 23.59 -4.28
C PRO A 2 18.87 24.10 -5.51
N LYS A 3 19.56 24.20 -6.66
CA LYS A 3 18.97 24.60 -7.94
C LYS A 3 17.78 23.67 -8.24
N ARG A 4 16.55 24.21 -8.26
CA ARG A 4 15.37 23.49 -8.72
C ARG A 4 15.65 22.98 -10.14
N ALA A 5 15.57 21.68 -10.33
CA ALA A 5 15.72 21.07 -11.64
C ALA A 5 14.68 21.68 -12.59
N LEU A 6 15.14 22.10 -13.77
CA LEU A 6 14.23 22.55 -14.83
C LEU A 6 13.22 21.43 -15.15
N PRO A 7 11.93 21.76 -15.30
CA PRO A 7 10.93 20.76 -15.67
C PRO A 7 11.31 20.11 -17.00
N GLN A 8 11.26 18.78 -17.06
CA GLN A 8 11.53 18.04 -18.30
C GLN A 8 10.42 18.22 -19.36
N VAL A 9 9.25 18.70 -18.95
CA VAL A 9 8.11 18.93 -19.84
C VAL A 9 8.24 20.31 -20.47
N SER A 10 8.61 20.35 -21.75
CA SER A 10 8.51 21.55 -22.57
C SER A 10 7.11 21.71 -23.17
N LYS A 11 6.75 22.93 -23.54
CA LYS A 11 5.52 23.23 -24.30
C LYS A 11 5.44 22.39 -25.59
N THR A 12 6.56 22.22 -26.28
CA THR A 12 6.67 21.43 -27.52
C THR A 12 6.36 19.95 -27.29
N ALA A 13 6.90 19.34 -26.23
CA ALA A 13 6.68 17.93 -25.94
C ALA A 13 5.20 17.62 -25.63
N GLY A 14 4.49 18.57 -24.99
CA GLY A 14 3.05 18.46 -24.75
C GLY A 14 2.23 18.52 -26.04
N GLN A 15 2.52 19.47 -26.92
CA GLN A 15 1.84 19.63 -28.21
C GLN A 15 2.09 18.42 -29.14
N GLU A 16 3.33 17.96 -29.24
CA GLU A 16 3.68 16.74 -29.99
C GLU A 16 2.98 15.48 -29.45
N ALA A 17 2.73 15.42 -28.12
CA ALA A 17 1.97 14.32 -27.52
C ALA A 17 0.49 14.36 -27.92
N ILE A 18 -0.13 15.55 -27.97
CA ILE A 18 -1.50 15.74 -28.45
C ILE A 18 -1.61 15.27 -29.91
N GLU A 19 -0.73 15.76 -30.79
CA GLU A 19 -0.71 15.40 -32.21
C GLU A 19 -0.56 13.89 -32.41
N ARG A 20 0.34 13.24 -31.65
CA ARG A 20 0.53 11.79 -31.72
C ARG A 20 -0.70 11.00 -31.29
N ILE A 21 -1.44 11.46 -30.27
CA ILE A 21 -2.70 10.84 -29.86
C ILE A 21 -3.73 10.96 -30.99
N VAL A 22 -3.95 12.18 -31.50
CA VAL A 22 -4.91 12.46 -32.59
C VAL A 22 -4.59 11.61 -33.82
N GLN A 23 -3.32 11.57 -34.23
CA GLN A 23 -2.90 10.79 -35.40
C GLN A 23 -3.14 9.29 -35.22
N ARG A 24 -2.93 8.73 -34.02
CA ARG A 24 -3.25 7.32 -33.75
C ARG A 24 -4.76 7.07 -33.79
N ARG A 25 -5.59 7.99 -33.30
CA ARG A 25 -7.06 7.88 -33.39
C ARG A 25 -7.56 7.89 -34.85
N ARG A 26 -6.96 8.73 -35.70
CA ARG A 26 -7.25 8.73 -37.16
C ARG A 26 -6.96 7.40 -37.81
N GLN A 27 -5.83 6.78 -37.48
CA GLN A 27 -5.42 5.49 -38.05
C GLN A 27 -6.38 4.35 -37.71
N VAL A 28 -7.00 4.37 -36.53
CA VAL A 28 -7.98 3.36 -36.11
C VAL A 28 -9.42 3.72 -36.50
N ARG A 29 -9.62 4.82 -37.22
CA ARG A 29 -10.94 5.34 -37.63
C ARG A 29 -11.92 5.46 -36.45
N ASP A 30 -11.44 6.07 -35.37
CA ASP A 30 -12.24 6.32 -34.16
C ASP A 30 -13.46 7.21 -34.52
N PRO A 31 -14.70 6.72 -34.34
CA PRO A 31 -15.92 7.46 -34.70
C PRO A 31 -16.13 8.71 -33.83
N ASP A 32 -15.53 8.73 -32.63
CA ASP A 32 -15.67 9.84 -31.68
C ASP A 32 -14.56 10.90 -31.85
N LEU A 33 -13.66 10.70 -32.82
CA LEU A 33 -12.55 11.63 -33.08
C LEU A 33 -13.04 13.01 -33.53
N GLU A 34 -14.08 13.08 -34.38
CA GLU A 34 -14.61 14.35 -34.87
C GLU A 34 -15.11 15.24 -33.73
N ALA A 35 -15.70 14.65 -32.68
CA ALA A 35 -16.12 15.37 -31.50
C ALA A 35 -14.92 15.94 -30.71
N MET A 36 -13.80 15.21 -30.66
CA MET A 36 -12.57 15.71 -30.04
C MET A 36 -11.91 16.82 -30.88
N GLU A 37 -11.94 16.73 -32.21
CA GLU A 37 -11.35 17.72 -33.13
C GLU A 37 -12.21 18.98 -33.30
N SER A 38 -13.52 18.91 -32.99
CA SER A 38 -14.43 20.07 -33.05
C SER A 38 -14.04 21.22 -32.12
N TYR A 39 -13.27 20.92 -31.07
CA TYR A 39 -12.59 21.87 -30.20
C TYR A 39 -11.10 21.72 -30.49
N ASP A 40 -10.35 22.79 -30.78
CA ASP A 40 -8.91 22.67 -31.05
C ASP A 40 -8.23 21.87 -29.91
N PRO A 41 -7.68 20.67 -30.18
CA PRO A 41 -7.07 19.83 -29.15
C PRO A 41 -5.93 20.51 -28.40
N ALA A 42 -5.25 21.48 -29.04
CA ALA A 42 -4.20 22.28 -28.42
C ALA A 42 -4.75 23.34 -27.44
N GLU A 43 -5.96 23.86 -27.70
CA GLU A 43 -6.66 24.80 -26.81
C GLU A 43 -7.42 24.07 -25.69
N HIS A 44 -7.80 22.81 -25.92
CA HIS A 44 -8.53 21.96 -24.97
C HIS A 44 -7.80 20.66 -24.62
N PRO A 45 -6.54 20.70 -24.14
CA PRO A 45 -5.71 19.50 -23.90
C PRO A 45 -6.31 18.49 -22.90
N LEU A 46 -7.20 18.93 -22.00
CA LEU A 46 -7.91 18.04 -21.09
C LEU A 46 -8.93 17.14 -21.79
N SER A 47 -9.55 17.58 -22.90
CA SER A 47 -10.49 16.76 -23.66
C SER A 47 -9.77 15.55 -24.29
N VAL A 48 -8.53 15.75 -24.75
CA VAL A 48 -7.67 14.70 -25.31
C VAL A 48 -7.41 13.59 -24.29
N ILE A 49 -7.09 13.97 -23.05
CA ILE A 49 -6.87 12.99 -21.96
C ILE A 49 -8.16 12.22 -21.66
N LYS A 50 -9.29 12.92 -21.53
CA LYS A 50 -10.60 12.31 -21.29
C LYS A 50 -11.00 11.36 -22.42
N HIS A 51 -10.67 11.70 -23.66
CA HIS A 51 -10.91 10.86 -24.83
C HIS A 51 -10.15 9.55 -24.73
N VAL A 52 -8.83 9.60 -24.44
CA VAL A 52 -8.01 8.38 -24.22
C VAL A 52 -8.61 7.50 -23.12
N LEU A 53 -9.05 8.10 -22.01
CA LEU A 53 -9.71 7.39 -20.91
C LEU A 53 -11.08 6.83 -21.31
N HIS A 54 -11.82 7.50 -22.19
CA HIS A 54 -13.09 7.00 -22.73
C HIS A 54 -12.86 5.77 -23.62
N CYS A 55 -11.87 5.83 -24.52
CA CYS A 55 -11.51 4.73 -25.43
C CYS A 55 -11.11 3.44 -24.69
N ARG A 56 -10.75 3.49 -23.40
CA ARG A 56 -10.43 2.31 -22.58
C ARG A 56 -11.58 1.28 -22.53
N LYS A 57 -12.82 1.70 -22.80
CA LYS A 57 -14.00 0.82 -22.83
C LYS A 57 -13.98 -0.14 -24.02
N VAL A 58 -13.22 0.19 -25.06
CA VAL A 58 -13.07 -0.66 -26.24
C VAL A 58 -11.74 -1.42 -26.11
N PRO A 59 -11.74 -2.76 -26.11
CA PRO A 59 -10.52 -3.55 -26.06
C PRO A 59 -9.51 -3.15 -27.16
N ASP A 60 -8.22 -3.14 -26.82
CA ASP A 60 -7.09 -2.89 -27.73
C ASP A 60 -7.01 -1.51 -28.42
N TRP A 61 -7.97 -0.62 -28.18
CA TRP A 61 -7.97 0.73 -28.74
C TRP A 61 -6.96 1.65 -28.06
N VAL A 62 -6.67 1.43 -26.79
CA VAL A 62 -5.67 2.20 -26.05
C VAL A 62 -4.37 1.40 -26.00
N ARG A 63 -3.28 2.00 -26.49
CA ARG A 63 -1.93 1.43 -26.44
C ARG A 63 -1.11 2.10 -25.34
N SER A 64 -0.02 1.46 -24.92
CA SER A 64 0.86 2.01 -23.87
C SER A 64 1.37 3.42 -24.20
N ASN A 65 1.60 3.72 -25.48
CA ASN A 65 2.04 5.05 -25.90
C ASN A 65 0.94 6.11 -25.77
N ASP A 66 -0.35 5.74 -25.84
CA ASP A 66 -1.45 6.68 -25.60
C ASP A 66 -1.47 7.14 -24.14
N VAL A 67 -1.22 6.21 -23.21
CA VAL A 67 -1.13 6.54 -21.78
C VAL A 67 0.08 7.41 -21.49
N LEU A 68 1.24 7.10 -22.08
CA LEU A 68 2.47 7.90 -21.90
C LEU A 68 2.32 9.30 -22.48
N ASP A 69 1.76 9.42 -23.69
CA ASP A 69 1.52 10.72 -24.33
C ASP A 69 0.47 11.50 -23.54
N ALA A 70 -0.60 10.88 -23.04
CA ALA A 70 -1.58 11.55 -22.20
C ALA A 70 -0.99 12.07 -20.87
N LEU A 71 -0.03 11.35 -20.27
CA LEU A 71 0.72 11.85 -19.11
C LEU A 71 1.61 13.05 -19.48
N TRP A 72 2.16 13.12 -20.69
CA TRP A 72 2.89 14.29 -21.17
C TRP A 72 1.96 15.49 -21.36
N VAL A 73 0.77 15.27 -21.94
CA VAL A 73 -0.27 16.31 -22.05
C VAL A 73 -0.66 16.82 -20.66
N LEU A 74 -0.82 15.93 -19.67
CA LEU A 74 -1.11 16.32 -18.29
C LEU A 74 0.01 17.18 -17.67
N GLY A 75 1.27 16.81 -17.92
CA GLY A 75 2.44 17.61 -17.51
C GLY A 75 2.42 19.01 -18.13
N TYR A 76 2.03 19.12 -19.40
CA TYR A 76 1.86 20.38 -20.11
C TYR A 76 0.73 21.24 -19.51
N VAL A 77 -0.44 20.64 -19.27
CA VAL A 77 -1.59 21.33 -18.65
C VAL A 77 -1.24 21.91 -17.29
N ARG A 78 -0.46 21.19 -16.46
CA ARG A 78 -0.03 21.70 -15.15
C ARG A 78 0.81 22.96 -15.21
N LEU A 79 1.67 23.05 -16.22
CA LEU A 79 2.58 24.17 -16.37
C LEU A 79 1.91 25.38 -17.03
N HIS A 80 0.93 25.14 -17.91
CA HIS A 80 0.38 26.19 -18.78
C HIS A 80 -1.10 26.50 -18.55
N CYS A 81 -1.84 25.67 -17.80
CA CYS A 81 -3.26 25.83 -17.52
C CYS A 81 -3.58 25.54 -16.03
N PRO A 82 -3.08 26.35 -15.07
CA PRO A 82 -3.11 26.03 -13.64
C PRO A 82 -4.48 26.16 -12.95
N HIS A 83 -5.53 26.60 -13.66
CA HIS A 83 -6.81 26.97 -13.05
C HIS A 83 -7.73 25.80 -12.65
N ARG A 84 -7.30 24.53 -12.83
CA ARG A 84 -8.11 23.34 -12.52
C ARG A 84 -7.33 22.21 -11.84
N PRO A 85 -6.84 22.41 -10.60
CA PRO A 85 -5.98 21.45 -9.92
C PRO A 85 -6.66 20.11 -9.64
N ASP A 86 -7.92 20.11 -9.20
CA ASP A 86 -8.64 18.88 -8.82
C ASP A 86 -8.91 17.96 -10.02
N GLU A 87 -9.29 18.56 -11.17
CA GLU A 87 -9.53 17.82 -12.42
C GLU A 87 -8.23 17.18 -12.93
N VAL A 88 -7.11 17.90 -12.83
CA VAL A 88 -5.79 17.40 -13.21
C VAL A 88 -5.32 16.29 -12.26
N GLU A 89 -5.55 16.40 -10.95
CA GLU A 89 -5.25 15.33 -9.99
C GLU A 89 -6.07 14.06 -10.29
N HIS A 90 -7.35 14.21 -10.61
CA HIS A 90 -8.22 13.08 -10.97
C HIS A 90 -7.75 12.38 -12.24
N LEU A 91 -7.43 13.14 -13.29
CA LEU A 91 -6.97 12.58 -14.56
C LEU A 91 -5.57 11.94 -14.46
N GLU A 92 -4.66 12.48 -13.64
CA GLU A 92 -3.39 11.79 -13.34
C GLU A 92 -3.66 10.40 -12.79
N HIS A 93 -4.56 10.31 -11.81
CA HIS A 93 -4.86 9.04 -11.17
C HIS A 93 -5.41 8.01 -12.16
N GLU A 94 -6.40 8.38 -12.97
CA GLU A 94 -6.97 7.47 -13.97
C GLU A 94 -5.93 7.00 -14.99
N LEU A 95 -5.02 7.88 -15.42
CA LEU A 95 -3.92 7.52 -16.32
C LEU A 95 -2.89 6.59 -15.67
N LEU A 96 -2.54 6.82 -14.39
CA LEU A 96 -1.61 5.95 -13.68
C LEU A 96 -2.18 4.57 -13.40
N GLU A 97 -3.47 4.46 -13.06
CA GLU A 97 -4.17 3.18 -12.90
C GLU A 97 -4.24 2.43 -14.24
N LEU A 98 -4.58 3.13 -15.32
CA LEU A 98 -4.59 2.55 -16.66
C LEU A 98 -3.20 2.06 -17.09
N GLY A 99 -2.16 2.86 -16.85
CA GLY A 99 -0.77 2.46 -17.12
C GLY A 99 -0.35 1.21 -16.32
N CYS A 100 -0.79 1.08 -15.07
CA CYS A 100 -0.56 -0.12 -14.27
C CYS A 100 -1.33 -1.33 -14.80
N ALA A 101 -2.60 -1.18 -15.18
CA ALA A 101 -3.41 -2.25 -15.76
C ALA A 101 -2.81 -2.77 -17.08
N MET A 102 -2.20 -1.89 -17.86
CA MET A 102 -1.48 -2.19 -19.10
C MET A 102 -0.03 -2.63 -18.89
N GLN A 103 0.40 -2.87 -17.65
CA GLN A 103 1.76 -3.31 -17.29
C GLN A 103 2.88 -2.37 -17.80
N ILE A 104 2.62 -1.07 -17.94
CA ILE A 104 3.63 -0.09 -18.31
C ILE A 104 4.61 0.05 -17.14
N ALA A 105 5.90 -0.15 -17.41
CA ALA A 105 6.93 0.04 -16.41
C ALA A 105 6.89 1.47 -15.83
N MET A 106 6.74 1.59 -14.51
CA MET A 106 6.61 2.89 -13.81
C MET A 106 7.76 3.87 -14.10
N ILE A 107 8.97 3.36 -14.37
CA ILE A 107 10.10 4.20 -14.77
C ILE A 107 9.85 4.96 -16.08
N ARG A 108 9.03 4.42 -16.99
CA ARG A 108 8.62 5.09 -18.24
C ARG A 108 7.55 6.16 -18.00
N MET A 109 6.77 6.03 -16.92
CA MET A 109 5.76 7.03 -16.51
C MET A 109 6.37 8.20 -15.69
N ALA A 110 7.62 8.06 -15.24
CA ALA A 110 8.29 9.06 -14.40
C ALA A 110 8.59 10.39 -15.11
N PRO A 111 9.15 10.42 -16.35
CA PRO A 111 9.46 11.67 -17.04
C PRO A 111 8.24 12.56 -17.31
N PRO A 112 7.10 12.05 -17.83
CA PRO A 112 5.88 12.84 -18.02
C PRO A 112 5.35 13.52 -16.74
N LEU A 113 5.54 12.86 -15.59
CA LEU A 113 5.13 13.35 -14.27
C LEU A 113 6.12 14.34 -13.65
N ASN A 114 7.22 14.63 -14.35
CA ASN A 114 8.35 15.42 -13.87
C ASN A 114 8.95 14.86 -12.56
N VAL A 115 9.07 13.52 -12.46
CA VAL A 115 9.73 12.83 -11.36
C VAL A 115 10.86 11.95 -11.86
N ARG A 116 11.86 11.71 -11.00
CA ARG A 116 13.12 11.06 -11.42
C ARG A 116 13.19 9.57 -11.13
N SER A 117 12.24 9.00 -10.37
CA SER A 117 12.35 7.63 -9.89
C SER A 117 11.04 6.87 -9.99
N ARG A 118 11.16 5.55 -10.15
CA ARG A 118 10.05 4.58 -10.03
C ARG A 118 9.28 4.76 -8.73
N GLN A 119 10.00 4.94 -7.63
CA GLN A 119 9.43 5.15 -6.28
C GLN A 119 8.56 6.40 -6.21
N ALA A 120 8.96 7.51 -6.85
CA ALA A 120 8.17 8.74 -6.84
C ALA A 120 6.82 8.56 -7.56
N VAL A 121 6.79 7.82 -8.67
CA VAL A 121 5.55 7.45 -9.37
C VAL A 121 4.68 6.56 -8.48
N GLU A 122 5.29 5.55 -7.86
CA GLU A 122 4.61 4.65 -6.92
C GLU A 122 3.97 5.43 -5.77
N HIS A 123 4.68 6.39 -5.17
CA HIS A 123 4.16 7.21 -4.08
C HIS A 123 2.98 8.10 -4.48
N ARG A 124 2.92 8.57 -5.73
CA ARG A 124 1.77 9.34 -6.22
C ARG A 124 0.54 8.45 -6.36
N LEU A 125 0.71 7.29 -7.02
CA LEU A 125 -0.34 6.29 -7.17
C LEU A 125 -0.87 5.81 -5.82
N LEU A 126 0.02 5.56 -4.85
CA LEU A 126 -0.33 5.17 -3.48
C LEU A 126 -1.15 6.24 -2.75
N ARG A 127 -0.75 7.51 -2.83
CA ARG A 127 -1.48 8.62 -2.20
C ARG A 127 -2.89 8.79 -2.75
N HIS A 128 -3.08 8.66 -4.06
CA HIS A 128 -4.40 8.75 -4.69
C HIS A 128 -5.29 7.55 -4.34
N ARG A 129 -4.73 6.34 -4.32
CA ARG A 129 -5.46 5.15 -3.88
C ARG A 129 -5.94 5.26 -2.43
N ALA A 130 -5.12 5.79 -1.51
CA ALA A 130 -5.55 6.09 -0.15
C ALA A 130 -6.73 7.08 -0.11
N ALA A 131 -6.65 8.18 -0.86
CA ALA A 131 -7.71 9.18 -0.91
C ALA A 131 -9.06 8.60 -1.37
N ARG A 132 -9.05 7.73 -2.41
CA ARG A 132 -10.26 7.05 -2.91
C ARG A 132 -10.87 6.08 -1.89
N LEU A 133 -10.05 5.56 -0.98
CA LEU A 133 -10.47 4.67 0.10
C LEU A 133 -10.93 5.44 1.35
N GLY A 134 -11.05 6.77 1.28
CA GLY A 134 -11.40 7.61 2.43
C GLY A 134 -10.28 7.70 3.48
N LEU A 135 -9.07 7.23 3.16
CA LEU A 135 -7.92 7.30 4.05
C LEU A 135 -7.21 8.65 3.89
N GLY A 136 -6.50 9.09 4.93
CA GLY A 136 -5.58 10.22 4.81
C GLY A 136 -4.62 10.00 3.62
N ARG A 137 -4.34 11.06 2.84
CA ARG A 137 -3.51 11.02 1.60
C ARG A 137 -2.04 10.65 1.88
N SER A 138 -1.80 9.42 2.31
CA SER A 138 -0.53 8.90 2.80
C SER A 138 -0.24 7.54 2.20
N GLU A 139 0.97 7.40 1.68
CA GLU A 139 1.52 6.14 1.18
C GLU A 139 1.48 5.03 2.24
N ARG A 140 1.80 5.39 3.49
CA ARG A 140 1.81 4.48 4.63
C ARG A 140 0.41 3.93 4.90
N LEU A 141 -0.63 4.75 4.75
CA LEU A 141 -2.02 4.35 4.93
C LEU A 141 -2.52 3.48 3.77
N GLU A 142 -2.11 3.76 2.53
CA GLU A 142 -2.45 2.87 1.41
C GLU A 142 -1.75 1.52 1.54
N ARG A 143 -0.45 1.49 1.84
CA ARG A 143 0.29 0.22 2.00
C ARG A 143 -0.27 -0.59 3.16
N ALA A 144 -0.62 0.04 4.28
CA ALA A 144 -1.31 -0.61 5.38
C ALA A 144 -2.68 -1.17 4.94
N HIS A 145 -3.44 -0.42 4.16
CA HIS A 145 -4.71 -0.88 3.61
C HIS A 145 -4.56 -1.98 2.54
N ARG A 146 -3.47 -1.97 1.76
CA ARG A 146 -3.19 -2.97 0.72
C ARG A 146 -2.75 -4.28 1.35
N LEU A 147 -1.99 -4.20 2.45
CA LEU A 147 -1.69 -5.32 3.33
C LEU A 147 -2.96 -5.85 4.04
N SER A 148 -3.97 -5.00 4.27
CA SER A 148 -5.26 -5.42 4.79
C SER A 148 -6.29 -5.82 3.71
N ARG A 149 -5.91 -5.85 2.42
CA ARG A 149 -6.80 -6.12 1.26
C ARG A 149 -6.72 -7.55 0.71
N THR A 150 -6.10 -8.48 1.42
CA THR A 150 -6.51 -9.89 1.35
C THR A 150 -7.83 -10.05 2.09
N ARG A 151 -8.93 -9.50 1.54
CA ARG A 151 -10.28 -9.77 2.03
C ARG A 151 -11.09 -10.54 0.97
N PRO A 152 -11.07 -11.88 0.99
CA PRO A 152 -12.21 -12.65 0.51
C PRO A 152 -13.45 -12.28 1.33
N HIS A 153 -14.64 -12.45 0.77
CA HIS A 153 -15.91 -12.26 1.48
C HIS A 153 -16.10 -13.17 2.71
N ASP A 154 -15.13 -14.05 3.00
CA ASP A 154 -15.08 -15.00 4.13
C ASP A 154 -13.90 -14.79 5.11
N THR A 155 -13.24 -13.62 5.12
CA THR A 155 -12.13 -13.38 6.08
C THR A 155 -12.63 -13.30 7.52
N SER A 156 -12.23 -14.26 8.36
CA SER A 156 -12.53 -14.28 9.80
C SER A 156 -11.97 -13.02 10.50
N ALA A 157 -12.60 -12.61 11.61
CA ALA A 157 -12.11 -11.52 12.44
C ALA A 157 -10.64 -11.74 12.88
N GLU A 158 -10.25 -12.99 13.11
CA GLU A 158 -8.88 -13.44 13.35
C GLU A 158 -7.92 -13.08 12.20
N ALA A 159 -8.30 -13.36 10.94
CA ALA A 159 -7.45 -13.05 9.79
C ALA A 159 -7.29 -11.52 9.59
N ILE A 160 -8.36 -10.75 9.78
CA ILE A 160 -8.31 -9.29 9.76
C ILE A 160 -7.36 -8.79 10.86
N TRP A 161 -7.44 -9.38 12.06
CA TRP A 161 -6.56 -8.99 13.16
C TRP A 161 -5.09 -9.25 12.83
N TYR A 162 -4.75 -10.39 12.22
CA TYR A 162 -3.38 -10.69 11.81
C TYR A 162 -2.82 -9.71 10.78
N ASP A 163 -3.62 -9.29 9.80
CA ASP A 163 -3.18 -8.31 8.80
C ASP A 163 -2.75 -6.98 9.45
N HIS A 164 -3.32 -6.64 10.60
CA HIS A 164 -3.01 -5.42 11.34
C HIS A 164 -1.97 -5.60 12.45
N HIS A 165 -1.87 -6.79 13.05
CA HIS A 165 -1.11 -7.01 14.29
C HIS A 165 -0.04 -8.10 14.21
N ALA A 166 0.15 -8.79 13.08
CA ALA A 166 1.13 -9.88 12.97
C ALA A 166 2.57 -9.43 13.28
N LEU A 167 2.99 -8.24 12.80
CA LEU A 167 4.32 -7.72 13.10
C LEU A 167 4.46 -7.35 14.60
N PRO A 168 3.56 -6.54 15.19
CA PRO A 168 3.58 -6.30 16.63
C PRO A 168 3.55 -7.57 17.49
N LEU A 169 2.75 -8.57 17.11
CA LEU A 169 2.67 -9.87 17.80
C LEU A 169 4.02 -10.60 17.76
N TRP A 170 4.60 -10.74 16.57
CA TRP A 170 5.88 -11.43 16.39
C TRP A 170 7.05 -10.70 17.09
N GLU A 171 7.13 -9.37 16.98
CA GLU A 171 8.17 -8.58 17.65
C GLU A 171 8.07 -8.68 19.18
N THR A 172 6.86 -8.61 19.72
CA THR A 172 6.62 -8.73 21.16
C THR A 172 6.96 -10.13 21.65
N ALA A 173 6.59 -11.17 20.91
CA ALA A 173 6.97 -12.54 21.20
C ALA A 173 8.50 -12.76 21.17
N ALA A 174 9.19 -12.20 20.17
CA ALA A 174 10.65 -12.27 20.10
C ALA A 174 11.33 -11.57 21.29
N GLN A 175 10.79 -10.44 21.74
CA GLN A 175 11.27 -9.72 22.92
C GLN A 175 11.06 -10.53 24.22
N LEU A 176 9.91 -11.20 24.38
CA LEU A 176 9.66 -12.09 25.52
C LEU A 176 10.66 -13.25 25.55
N VAL A 177 10.92 -13.87 24.40
CA VAL A 177 11.93 -14.94 24.27
C VAL A 177 13.34 -14.43 24.61
N ALA A 178 13.69 -13.21 24.20
CA ALA A 178 14.98 -12.61 24.51
C ALA A 178 15.13 -12.23 25.99
N ALA A 179 14.04 -11.89 26.69
CA ALA A 179 14.07 -11.60 28.11
C ALA A 179 14.54 -12.81 28.94
N ARG A 180 14.20 -14.02 28.50
CA ARG A 180 14.59 -15.27 29.17
C ARG A 180 16.10 -15.39 29.42
N SER A 181 16.94 -15.04 28.43
CA SER A 181 18.40 -15.26 28.55
C SER A 181 19.04 -14.50 29.71
N HIS A 182 18.35 -13.51 30.26
CA HIS A 182 18.82 -12.67 31.38
C HIS A 182 18.07 -12.95 32.69
N SER A 183 17.10 -13.88 32.69
CA SER A 183 16.12 -14.04 33.78
C SER A 183 15.76 -15.50 34.09
N ASP A 184 16.54 -16.47 33.60
CA ASP A 184 16.29 -17.92 33.83
C ASP A 184 16.17 -18.29 35.32
N HIS A 185 16.79 -17.52 36.24
CA HIS A 185 16.70 -17.73 37.68
C HIS A 185 15.39 -17.22 38.32
N LEU A 186 14.56 -16.51 37.57
CA LEU A 186 13.29 -15.92 38.02
C LEU A 186 12.06 -16.71 37.54
N ILE A 187 12.28 -17.79 36.80
CA ILE A 187 11.24 -18.61 36.19
C ILE A 187 11.46 -20.07 36.60
N ASP A 188 10.38 -20.82 36.70
CA ASP A 188 10.42 -22.27 36.92
C ASP A 188 10.34 -23.02 35.57
N ASP A 189 10.30 -24.35 35.64
CA ASP A 189 10.25 -25.22 34.47
C ASP A 189 8.99 -24.99 33.62
N GLU A 190 7.85 -24.66 34.24
CA GLU A 190 6.57 -24.43 33.55
C GLU A 190 6.63 -23.17 32.67
N MET A 191 7.09 -22.05 33.23
CA MET A 191 7.29 -20.82 32.47
C MET A 191 8.41 -20.98 31.43
N ALA A 192 9.46 -21.74 31.76
CA ALA A 192 10.53 -22.05 30.82
C ALA A 192 10.04 -22.86 29.62
N GLU A 193 9.16 -23.85 29.82
CA GLU A 193 8.52 -24.63 28.77
C GLU A 193 7.67 -23.74 27.84
N CYS A 194 6.87 -22.84 28.40
CA CYS A 194 6.06 -21.89 27.62
C CYS A 194 6.95 -20.99 26.73
N LEU A 195 8.05 -20.47 27.27
CA LEU A 195 9.01 -19.67 26.52
C LEU A 195 9.77 -20.48 25.44
N ILE A 196 10.00 -21.78 25.65
CA ILE A 196 10.57 -22.68 24.62
C ILE A 196 9.59 -22.85 23.47
N GLY A 197 8.32 -23.09 23.78
CA GLY A 197 7.24 -23.16 22.81
C GLY A 197 7.14 -21.89 21.98
N LEU A 198 7.10 -20.74 22.64
CA LEU A 198 7.08 -19.43 21.98
C LEU A 198 8.30 -19.23 21.05
N ARG A 199 9.50 -19.56 21.53
CA ARG A 199 10.74 -19.46 20.74
C ARG A 199 10.69 -20.30 19.47
N ARG A 200 10.14 -21.51 19.55
CA ARG A 200 9.98 -22.38 18.39
C ARG A 200 9.08 -21.73 17.35
N ALA A 201 7.90 -21.25 17.76
CA ALA A 201 6.94 -20.61 16.86
C ALA A 201 7.49 -19.31 16.23
N VAL A 202 8.18 -18.47 17.02
CA VAL A 202 8.85 -17.25 16.52
C VAL A 202 9.88 -17.55 15.44
N ARG A 203 10.63 -18.66 15.56
CA ARG A 203 11.64 -19.09 14.58
C ARG A 203 11.01 -19.64 13.30
N GLU A 204 9.86 -20.29 13.41
CA GLU A 204 9.13 -20.87 12.27
C GLU A 204 8.42 -19.81 11.42
N MET A 205 8.18 -18.62 11.98
CA MET A 205 7.54 -17.49 11.28
C MET A 205 8.38 -16.99 10.10
N LYS A 206 7.74 -16.86 8.93
CA LYS A 206 8.38 -16.36 7.70
C LYS A 206 7.72 -15.09 7.18
N TRP A 207 8.55 -14.20 6.63
CA TRP A 207 8.14 -13.00 5.91
C TRP A 207 8.46 -13.14 4.40
N PRO A 208 7.66 -12.56 3.49
CA PRO A 208 6.45 -11.78 3.73
C PRO A 208 5.26 -12.61 4.25
N LEU A 209 4.35 -11.97 4.99
CA LEU A 209 3.19 -12.63 5.58
C LEU A 209 2.29 -13.22 4.48
N SER A 210 1.87 -14.47 4.68
CA SER A 210 0.86 -15.14 3.86
C SER A 210 -0.08 -15.95 4.75
N SER A 211 -1.28 -16.30 4.26
CA SER A 211 -2.26 -17.08 5.02
C SER A 211 -1.73 -18.43 5.53
N SER A 212 -0.74 -19.02 4.85
CA SER A 212 -0.04 -20.22 5.31
C SER A 212 0.64 -20.05 6.69
N GLN A 213 0.98 -18.80 7.07
CA GLN A 213 1.64 -18.48 8.33
C GLN A 213 0.64 -18.22 9.48
N TYR A 214 -0.67 -18.19 9.22
CA TYR A 214 -1.66 -17.94 10.27
C TYR A 214 -1.65 -19.03 11.34
N ALA A 215 -1.35 -20.29 10.98
CA ALA A 215 -1.19 -21.36 11.97
C ALA A 215 -0.04 -21.06 12.96
N VAL A 216 1.09 -20.53 12.45
CA VAL A 216 2.24 -20.14 13.29
C VAL A 216 1.89 -18.93 14.15
N LEU A 217 1.20 -17.93 13.60
CA LEU A 217 0.74 -16.78 14.37
C LEU A 217 -0.27 -17.15 15.46
N ARG A 218 -1.13 -18.17 15.23
CA ARG A 218 -2.02 -18.71 16.26
C ARG A 218 -1.24 -19.34 17.39
N GLU A 219 -0.20 -20.08 17.06
CA GLU A 219 0.67 -20.71 18.04
C GLU A 219 1.43 -19.66 18.86
N ILE A 220 1.95 -18.61 18.22
CA ILE A 220 2.56 -17.46 18.92
C ILE A 220 1.55 -16.81 19.86
N GLY A 221 0.33 -16.53 19.38
CA GLY A 221 -0.72 -15.92 20.19
C GLY A 221 -1.16 -16.79 21.36
N TRP A 222 -1.21 -18.12 21.17
CA TRP A 222 -1.52 -19.07 22.24
C TRP A 222 -0.43 -19.09 23.31
N TRP A 223 0.84 -19.29 22.94
CA TRP A 223 1.95 -19.27 23.91
C TRP A 223 2.07 -17.94 24.64
N MET A 224 1.83 -16.82 23.96
CA MET A 224 1.85 -15.50 24.58
C MET A 224 0.69 -15.31 25.58
N GLN A 225 -0.48 -15.91 25.32
CA GLN A 225 -1.59 -15.93 26.27
C GLN A 225 -1.25 -16.76 27.52
N GLU A 226 -0.73 -17.98 27.34
CA GLU A 226 -0.29 -18.85 28.46
C GLU A 226 0.72 -18.11 29.34
N ILE A 227 1.75 -17.49 28.75
CA ILE A 227 2.75 -16.71 29.49
C ILE A 227 2.09 -15.55 30.25
N VAL A 228 1.22 -14.77 29.60
CA VAL A 228 0.56 -13.62 30.23
C VAL A 228 -0.35 -14.05 31.39
N ASP A 229 -1.04 -15.17 31.25
CA ASP A 229 -1.92 -15.70 32.30
C ASP A 229 -1.10 -16.24 33.48
N SER A 230 -0.04 -17.01 33.22
CA SER A 230 0.88 -17.48 34.26
C SER A 230 1.55 -16.30 34.98
N LEU A 231 1.95 -15.24 34.25
CA LEU A 231 2.54 -14.04 34.82
C LEU A 231 1.63 -13.34 35.84
N ARG A 232 0.33 -13.67 35.97
CA ARG A 232 -0.54 -13.13 37.03
C ARG A 232 -0.21 -13.70 38.40
N GLU A 233 0.36 -14.89 38.47
CA GLU A 233 0.71 -15.55 39.72
C GLU A 233 1.83 -14.81 40.47
N ASP A 234 1.74 -14.79 41.80
CA ASP A 234 2.69 -14.06 42.65
C ASP A 234 4.12 -14.61 42.54
N ARG A 235 4.30 -15.91 42.23
CA ARG A 235 5.62 -16.53 42.04
C ARG A 235 6.42 -15.89 40.91
N TYR A 236 5.78 -15.26 39.94
CA TYR A 236 6.45 -14.58 38.82
C TYR A 236 6.48 -13.06 38.95
N ALA A 237 6.16 -12.48 40.12
CA ALA A 237 6.10 -11.04 40.30
C ALA A 237 7.41 -10.32 39.92
N ALA A 238 8.56 -10.86 40.31
CA ALA A 238 9.87 -10.30 39.98
C ALA A 238 10.18 -10.36 38.46
N PHE A 239 9.79 -11.47 37.80
CA PHE A 239 9.94 -11.58 36.35
C PHE A 239 9.00 -10.62 35.61
N ARG A 240 7.75 -10.50 36.06
CA ARG A 240 6.77 -9.53 35.55
C ARG A 240 7.25 -8.08 35.68
N GLU A 241 7.85 -7.73 36.81
CA GLU A 241 8.45 -6.40 37.02
C GLU A 241 9.61 -6.14 36.04
N LEU A 242 10.49 -7.13 35.85
CA LEU A 242 11.58 -7.05 34.88
C LEU A 242 11.09 -6.86 33.45
N LEU A 243 9.98 -7.49 33.06
CA LEU A 243 9.37 -7.31 31.74
C LEU A 243 8.80 -5.89 31.54
N GLY A 244 8.36 -5.22 32.61
CA GLY A 244 7.88 -3.83 32.55
C GLY A 244 6.82 -3.60 31.48
N GLU A 245 7.05 -2.64 30.58
CA GLU A 245 6.12 -2.30 29.48
C GLU A 245 5.87 -3.46 28.51
N LEU A 246 6.83 -4.39 28.38
CA LEU A 246 6.69 -5.56 27.50
C LEU A 246 5.54 -6.46 27.95
N HIS A 247 5.37 -6.65 29.27
CA HIS A 247 4.26 -7.41 29.82
C HIS A 247 2.91 -6.74 29.46
N THR A 248 2.78 -5.42 29.63
CA THR A 248 1.55 -4.69 29.29
C THR A 248 1.22 -4.79 27.81
N LYS A 249 2.23 -4.69 26.94
CA LYS A 249 2.07 -4.84 25.49
C LYS A 249 1.66 -6.26 25.12
N ALA A 250 2.30 -7.27 25.70
CA ALA A 250 1.95 -8.68 25.50
C ALA A 250 0.51 -8.95 25.94
N ALA A 251 0.12 -8.47 27.13
CA ALA A 251 -1.23 -8.65 27.65
C ALA A 251 -2.30 -8.01 26.76
N THR A 252 -2.04 -6.80 26.25
CA THR A 252 -2.95 -6.11 25.32
C THR A 252 -3.10 -6.89 24.02
N LEU A 253 -1.99 -7.31 23.42
CA LEU A 253 -2.00 -8.07 22.17
C LEU A 253 -2.66 -9.44 22.33
N SER A 254 -2.42 -10.14 23.44
CA SER A 254 -3.06 -11.43 23.73
C SER A 254 -4.57 -11.28 23.92
N ALA A 255 -5.02 -10.25 24.63
CA ALA A 255 -6.44 -9.95 24.80
C ALA A 255 -7.13 -9.59 23.46
N ASP A 256 -6.48 -8.80 22.62
CA ASP A 256 -7.01 -8.43 21.30
C ASP A 256 -7.07 -9.66 20.37
N TYR A 257 -6.04 -10.50 20.40
CA TYR A 257 -6.02 -11.77 19.66
C TYR A 257 -7.15 -12.71 20.12
N HIS A 258 -7.33 -12.87 21.43
CA HIS A 258 -8.39 -13.70 21.99
C HIS A 258 -9.78 -13.21 21.52
N ARG A 259 -10.03 -11.90 21.59
CA ARG A 259 -11.28 -11.29 21.08
C ARG A 259 -11.47 -11.51 19.59
N ALA A 260 -10.41 -11.35 18.78
CA ALA A 260 -10.50 -11.57 17.34
C ALA A 260 -10.81 -13.04 16.98
N ARG A 261 -10.35 -13.99 17.80
CA ARG A 261 -10.52 -15.43 17.57
C ARG A 261 -11.84 -15.98 18.10
N PHE A 262 -12.26 -15.55 19.28
CA PHE A 262 -13.39 -16.15 20.01
C PHE A 262 -14.59 -15.22 20.19
N GLY A 263 -14.46 -13.94 19.82
CA GLY A 263 -15.45 -12.89 20.06
C GLY A 263 -15.35 -12.29 21.46
N ASP A 264 -16.14 -11.24 21.69
CA ASP A 264 -16.37 -10.69 23.03
C ASP A 264 -17.33 -11.63 23.77
N ARG A 265 -16.83 -12.30 24.81
CA ARG A 265 -17.64 -13.06 25.77
C ARG A 265 -17.75 -12.28 27.07
#